data_AF-A0A1M5B6F9-F1
#
_entry.id   AF-A0A1M5B6F9-F1
#
_cell.length_a   1.000
_cell.length_b   1.000
_cell.length_c   1.000
_cell.angle_alpha   90.00
_cell.angle_beta   90.00
_cell.angle_gamma   90.00
#
_symmetry.space_group_name_H-M   'P 1'
#
loop_
_entity.id
_entity.type
_entity.pdbx_description
1 polymer ?
#
loop_
_entity_poly.entity_id
_entity_poly.type
_entity_poly.pdbx_seq_one_letter_code
_entity_poly.pdbx_strand_id
1 'polypeptide(L)'
;MTPNAKGALLALVAFGIFATHDIVIKVLGGTYSPIQIVFFSVVLSFPLATLWLLRDQTSGTLIPRHPYWMVARTVAAVITGFSAFYAFSVLPLAQVYAIIFASPLLITVLAIPILGEEVRLRRWLAVLVGLCGVLVVLRPGQTELGLGHLAALACAVGGAFASVIVRKIGREERTVVIMLYPMMANFLVMGALLPTVYVPMPIEDLGLIAIVAVFAWIAGRFLIGAYNTGEAVIVAPMQYSQILWATVYGALFFDEWPDFGTLVGSAIIIASGMYIVLRESRSTTSGTPVLNTRSRPETGTSPRIGSFMKPFQPKK
;
A
#
# COMPACT_ATOMS: atom_id res chain seq x y z
N MET A 1 17.74 12.70 -19.27
CA MET A 1 17.07 12.72 -17.95
C MET A 1 17.99 12.07 -16.93
N THR A 2 18.11 12.63 -15.72
CA THR A 2 18.90 12.00 -14.64
C THR A 2 18.24 10.70 -14.16
N PRO A 3 18.98 9.74 -13.58
CA PRO A 3 18.42 8.51 -13.02
C PRO A 3 17.32 8.80 -11.99
N ASN A 4 17.51 9.82 -11.17
CA ASN A 4 16.57 10.29 -10.17
C ASN A 4 15.29 10.88 -10.78
N ALA A 5 15.39 11.68 -11.84
CA ALA A 5 14.21 12.19 -12.55
C ALA A 5 13.43 11.05 -13.24
N LYS A 6 14.14 10.08 -13.83
CA LYS A 6 13.51 8.89 -14.43
C LYS A 6 12.81 8.03 -13.36
N GLY A 7 13.44 7.80 -12.22
CA GLY A 7 12.84 7.08 -11.10
C GLY A 7 11.60 7.78 -10.57
N ALA A 8 11.65 9.11 -10.38
CA ALA A 8 10.49 9.89 -9.97
C ALA A 8 9.34 9.81 -10.99
N LEU A 9 9.62 9.94 -12.28
CA LEU A 9 8.60 9.83 -13.34
C LEU A 9 7.95 8.45 -13.36
N LEU A 10 8.73 7.37 -13.29
CA LEU A 10 8.19 6.00 -13.22
C LEU A 10 7.29 5.80 -12.00
N ALA A 11 7.64 6.41 -10.87
CA ALA A 11 6.84 6.36 -9.66
C ALA A 11 5.53 7.14 -9.80
N LEU A 12 5.57 8.36 -10.36
CA LEU A 12 4.37 9.16 -10.63
C LEU A 12 3.40 8.43 -11.56
N VAL A 13 3.93 7.78 -12.61
CA VAL A 13 3.12 6.94 -13.52
C VAL A 13 2.53 5.75 -12.75
N ALA A 14 3.33 5.04 -11.94
CA ALA A 14 2.82 3.92 -11.14
C ALA A 14 1.68 4.36 -10.20
N PHE A 15 1.86 5.46 -9.48
CA PHE A 15 0.87 5.97 -8.54
C PHE A 15 -0.37 6.55 -9.23
N GLY A 16 -0.23 7.10 -10.43
CA GLY A 16 -1.37 7.46 -11.28
C GLY A 16 -2.19 6.24 -11.68
N ILE A 17 -1.55 5.15 -12.14
CA ILE A 17 -2.23 3.90 -12.49
C ILE A 17 -2.90 3.28 -11.26
N PHE A 18 -2.25 3.29 -10.08
CA PHE A 18 -2.87 2.85 -8.83
C PHE A 18 -4.08 3.70 -8.45
N ALA A 19 -4.03 5.01 -8.68
CA ALA A 19 -5.18 5.87 -8.43
C ALA A 19 -6.33 5.58 -9.41
N THR A 20 -6.05 5.32 -10.69
CA THR A 20 -7.06 4.89 -11.67
C THR A 20 -7.67 3.53 -11.30
N HIS A 21 -6.86 2.59 -10.79
CA HIS A 21 -7.31 1.32 -10.23
C HIS A 21 -8.34 1.53 -9.11
N ASP A 22 -8.09 2.48 -8.21
CA ASP A 22 -8.99 2.74 -7.08
C ASP A 22 -10.32 3.39 -7.50
N ILE A 23 -10.36 4.13 -8.63
CA ILE A 23 -11.63 4.61 -9.22
C ILE A 23 -12.52 3.42 -9.56
N VAL A 24 -11.97 2.41 -10.22
CA VAL A 24 -12.74 1.23 -10.63
C VAL A 24 -13.27 0.47 -9.42
N ILE A 25 -12.46 0.34 -8.36
CA ILE A 25 -12.91 -0.23 -7.08
C ILE A 25 -14.07 0.56 -6.50
N LYS A 26 -13.98 1.90 -6.51
CA LYS A 26 -15.05 2.76 -5.98
C LYS A 26 -16.34 2.64 -6.79
N VAL A 27 -16.25 2.64 -8.12
CA VAL A 27 -17.42 2.45 -9.01
C VAL A 27 -18.09 1.11 -8.73
N LEU A 28 -17.32 0.02 -8.69
CA LEU A 28 -17.86 -1.32 -8.42
C LEU A 28 -18.37 -1.47 -6.98
N GLY A 29 -17.76 -0.76 -6.03
CA GLY A 29 -18.13 -0.77 -4.62
C GLY A 29 -19.50 -0.18 -4.32
N GLY A 30 -20.09 0.58 -5.27
CA GLY A 30 -21.48 1.03 -5.16
C GLY A 30 -22.52 -0.09 -5.32
N THR A 31 -22.14 -1.18 -6.01
CA THR A 31 -23.06 -2.29 -6.34
C THR A 31 -22.65 -3.60 -5.67
N TYR A 32 -21.35 -3.87 -5.56
CA TYR A 32 -20.81 -5.14 -5.08
C TYR A 32 -20.16 -4.99 -3.71
N SER A 33 -20.30 -6.03 -2.89
CA SER A 33 -19.56 -6.12 -1.63
C SER A 33 -18.06 -6.13 -1.88
N PRO A 34 -17.24 -5.47 -1.04
CA PRO A 34 -15.77 -5.54 -1.12
C PRO A 34 -15.24 -6.97 -1.11
N ILE A 35 -15.92 -7.90 -0.42
CA ILE A 35 -15.55 -9.32 -0.40
C ILE A 35 -15.53 -9.90 -1.82
N GLN A 36 -16.59 -9.60 -2.59
CA GLN A 36 -16.71 -10.06 -3.98
C GLN A 36 -15.67 -9.41 -4.89
N ILE A 37 -15.45 -8.08 -4.74
CA ILE A 37 -14.47 -7.35 -5.54
C ILE A 37 -13.05 -7.87 -5.27
N VAL A 38 -12.67 -8.04 -4.00
CA VAL A 38 -11.35 -8.57 -3.61
C VAL A 38 -11.18 -10.00 -4.12
N PHE A 39 -12.19 -10.86 -3.97
CA PHE A 39 -12.13 -12.24 -4.44
C PHE A 39 -11.83 -12.30 -5.95
N PHE A 40 -12.63 -11.66 -6.78
CA PHE A 40 -12.43 -11.67 -8.23
C PHE A 40 -11.13 -10.96 -8.63
N SER A 41 -10.74 -9.89 -7.94
CA SER A 41 -9.44 -9.21 -8.18
C SER A 41 -8.26 -10.16 -7.97
N VAL A 42 -8.30 -10.97 -6.91
CA VAL A 42 -7.26 -11.98 -6.63
C VAL A 42 -7.30 -13.11 -7.66
N VAL A 43 -8.50 -13.59 -8.00
CA VAL A 43 -8.67 -14.65 -9.02
C VAL A 43 -8.09 -14.23 -10.36
N LEU A 44 -8.42 -13.03 -10.83
CA LEU A 44 -7.93 -12.50 -12.11
C LEU A 44 -6.45 -12.10 -12.05
N SER A 45 -5.88 -11.97 -10.86
CA SER A 45 -4.45 -11.75 -10.67
C SER A 45 -3.61 -13.04 -10.68
N PHE A 46 -4.21 -14.23 -10.53
CA PHE A 46 -3.46 -15.49 -10.58
C PHE A 46 -2.70 -15.71 -11.88
N PRO A 47 -3.29 -15.54 -13.08
CA PRO A 47 -2.54 -15.73 -14.32
C PRO A 47 -1.30 -14.84 -14.40
N LEU A 48 -1.43 -13.57 -13.96
CA LEU A 48 -0.32 -12.61 -13.94
C LEU A 48 0.76 -13.00 -12.92
N ALA A 49 0.34 -13.50 -11.75
CA ALA A 49 1.26 -14.02 -10.74
C ALA A 49 1.99 -15.28 -11.21
N THR A 50 1.30 -16.20 -11.89
CA THR A 50 1.87 -17.43 -12.46
C THR A 50 2.89 -17.12 -13.56
N LEU A 51 2.57 -16.19 -14.48
CA LEU A 51 3.52 -15.74 -15.52
C LEU A 51 4.79 -15.15 -14.91
N TRP A 52 4.67 -14.48 -13.76
CA TRP A 52 5.81 -13.97 -13.01
C TRP A 52 6.59 -15.11 -12.33
N LEU A 53 5.89 -16.06 -11.72
CA LEU A 53 6.49 -17.23 -11.05
C LEU A 53 7.30 -18.11 -12.01
N LEU A 54 6.79 -18.31 -13.22
CA LEU A 54 7.47 -19.08 -14.28
C LEU A 54 8.82 -18.46 -14.69
N ARG A 55 9.02 -17.17 -14.42
CA ARG A 55 10.30 -16.47 -14.65
C ARG A 55 11.23 -16.49 -13.44
N ASP A 56 10.73 -16.88 -12.27
CA ASP A 56 11.54 -17.01 -11.06
C ASP A 56 12.25 -18.37 -11.08
N GLN A 57 13.53 -18.36 -11.46
CA GLN A 57 14.37 -19.56 -11.55
C GLN A 57 14.88 -20.05 -10.19
N THR A 58 14.42 -19.48 -9.07
CA THR A 58 14.85 -19.93 -7.75
C THR A 58 14.24 -21.31 -7.44
N SER A 59 15.09 -22.34 -7.35
CA SER A 59 14.70 -23.64 -6.81
C SER A 59 14.56 -23.55 -5.30
N GLY A 60 13.54 -24.19 -4.72
CA GLY A 60 13.33 -24.22 -3.27
C GLY A 60 11.92 -24.57 -2.86
N THR A 61 11.73 -24.80 -1.56
CA THR A 61 10.41 -25.08 -0.96
C THR A 61 9.55 -23.81 -0.91
N LEU A 62 8.23 -24.00 -0.90
CA LEU A 62 7.23 -22.94 -0.67
C LEU A 62 6.93 -22.73 0.82
N ILE A 63 7.65 -23.43 1.70
CA ILE A 63 7.44 -23.37 3.15
C ILE A 63 8.19 -22.15 3.71
N PRO A 64 7.53 -21.25 4.46
CA PRO A 64 8.17 -20.09 5.07
C PRO A 64 9.16 -20.53 6.14
N ARG A 65 10.29 -19.83 6.22
CA ARG A 65 11.29 -20.06 7.28
C ARG A 65 10.81 -19.55 8.64
N HIS A 66 10.01 -18.49 8.63
CA HIS A 66 9.42 -17.83 9.80
C HIS A 66 7.89 -17.95 9.78
N PRO A 67 7.32 -19.13 10.06
CA PRO A 67 5.90 -19.40 9.89
C PRO A 67 5.01 -18.47 10.70
N TYR A 68 5.35 -18.19 11.96
CA TYR A 68 4.55 -17.30 12.82
C TYR A 68 4.46 -15.87 12.29
N TRP A 69 5.58 -15.32 11.82
CA TRP A 69 5.61 -13.99 11.23
C TRP A 69 4.90 -13.97 9.87
N MET A 70 5.01 -15.05 9.08
CA MET A 70 4.29 -15.17 7.82
C MET A 70 2.76 -15.21 8.05
N VAL A 71 2.29 -15.96 9.05
CA VAL A 71 0.87 -16.00 9.42
C VAL A 71 0.40 -14.62 9.88
N ALA A 72 1.12 -13.98 10.80
CA ALA A 72 0.77 -12.64 11.29
C ALA A 72 0.69 -11.60 10.16
N ARG A 73 1.66 -11.62 9.23
CA ARG A 73 1.65 -10.78 8.03
C ARG A 73 0.47 -11.10 7.12
N THR A 74 0.18 -12.38 6.91
CA THR A 74 -0.89 -12.83 6.01
C THR A 74 -2.25 -12.38 6.52
N VAL A 75 -2.52 -12.56 7.82
CA VAL A 75 -3.74 -12.05 8.46
C VAL A 75 -3.84 -10.54 8.32
N ALA A 76 -2.76 -9.81 8.61
CA ALA A 76 -2.74 -8.36 8.45
C ALA A 76 -2.99 -7.92 7.00
N ALA A 77 -2.44 -8.63 6.01
CA ALA A 77 -2.64 -8.33 4.60
C ALA A 77 -4.08 -8.60 4.13
N VAL A 78 -4.74 -9.65 4.62
CA VAL A 78 -6.16 -9.93 4.36
C VAL A 78 -7.04 -8.82 4.95
N ILE A 79 -6.81 -8.45 6.21
CA ILE A 79 -7.52 -7.34 6.85
C ILE A 79 -7.31 -6.04 6.08
N THR A 80 -6.07 -5.76 5.67
CA THR A 80 -5.71 -4.54 4.94
C THR A 80 -6.45 -4.46 3.60
N GLY A 81 -6.37 -5.50 2.77
CA GLY A 81 -7.02 -5.52 1.47
C GLY A 81 -8.54 -5.38 1.57
N PHE A 82 -9.19 -6.10 2.48
CA PHE A 82 -10.63 -5.92 2.73
C PHE A 82 -10.96 -4.49 3.17
N SER A 83 -10.23 -3.98 4.16
CA SER A 83 -10.51 -2.67 4.77
C SER A 83 -10.28 -1.52 3.80
N ALA A 84 -9.29 -1.63 2.92
CA ALA A 84 -9.02 -0.62 1.90
C ALA A 84 -10.10 -0.58 0.83
N PHE A 85 -10.51 -1.73 0.29
CA PHE A 85 -11.56 -1.79 -0.71
C PHE A 85 -12.89 -1.28 -0.14
N TYR A 86 -13.20 -1.64 1.11
CA TYR A 86 -14.37 -1.09 1.81
C TYR A 86 -14.27 0.42 2.06
N ALA A 87 -13.10 0.93 2.46
CA ALA A 87 -12.90 2.36 2.64
C ALA A 87 -13.09 3.13 1.33
N PHE A 88 -12.51 2.63 0.22
CA PHE A 88 -12.67 3.24 -1.10
C PHE A 88 -14.10 3.18 -1.64
N SER A 89 -14.89 2.16 -1.26
CA SER A 89 -16.29 2.07 -1.70
C SER A 89 -17.23 3.02 -0.97
N VAL A 90 -16.91 3.44 0.26
CA VAL A 90 -17.85 4.23 1.10
C VAL A 90 -17.37 5.64 1.46
N LEU A 91 -16.10 5.96 1.25
CA LEU A 91 -15.54 7.29 1.57
C LEU A 91 -15.04 8.03 0.31
N PRO A 92 -14.94 9.37 0.37
CA PRO A 92 -14.24 10.15 -0.63
C PRO A 92 -12.79 9.70 -0.82
N LEU A 93 -12.33 9.62 -2.08
CA LEU A 93 -10.99 9.09 -2.40
C LEU A 93 -9.88 9.82 -1.63
N ALA A 94 -9.95 11.16 -1.59
CA ALA A 94 -8.95 11.99 -0.92
C ALA A 94 -8.86 11.70 0.59
N GLN A 95 -9.99 11.46 1.26
CA GLN A 95 -10.01 11.11 2.68
C GLN A 95 -9.36 9.75 2.94
N VAL A 96 -9.67 8.75 2.12
CA VAL A 96 -9.08 7.41 2.23
C VAL A 96 -7.56 7.49 2.11
N TYR A 97 -7.06 8.20 1.10
CA TYR A 97 -5.62 8.36 0.91
C TYR A 97 -4.95 9.10 2.07
N ALA A 98 -5.57 10.17 2.57
CA ALA A 98 -5.04 10.93 3.69
C ALA A 98 -4.87 10.05 4.93
N ILE A 99 -5.87 9.22 5.26
CA ILE A 99 -5.81 8.31 6.41
C ILE A 99 -4.80 7.18 6.19
N ILE A 100 -4.80 6.52 5.02
CA ILE A 100 -3.86 5.44 4.71
C ILE A 100 -2.41 5.93 4.74
N PHE A 101 -2.16 7.19 4.38
CA PHE A 101 -0.83 7.80 4.46
C PHE A 101 -0.36 8.12 5.88
N ALA A 102 -1.13 7.77 6.91
CA ALA A 102 -0.61 7.60 8.26
C ALA A 102 0.33 6.39 8.39
N SER A 103 0.27 5.41 7.46
CA SER A 103 1.06 4.17 7.52
C SER A 103 2.56 4.38 7.76
N PRO A 104 3.28 5.32 7.11
CA PRO A 104 4.71 5.57 7.39
C PRO A 104 5.00 6.02 8.82
N LEU A 105 4.06 6.76 9.44
CA LEU A 105 4.14 7.17 10.83
C LEU A 105 3.94 5.95 11.74
N LEU A 106 2.95 5.12 11.43
CA LEU A 106 2.67 3.88 12.18
C LEU A 106 3.81 2.86 12.06
N ILE A 107 4.44 2.75 10.88
CA ILE A 107 5.65 1.95 10.66
C ILE A 107 6.76 2.39 11.61
N THR A 108 6.94 3.71 11.78
CA THR A 108 7.94 4.26 12.71
C THR A 108 7.68 3.82 14.14
N VAL A 109 6.43 3.86 14.58
CA VAL A 109 6.04 3.45 15.95
C VAL A 109 6.19 1.94 16.13
N LEU A 110 5.67 1.14 15.20
CA LEU A 110 5.68 -0.32 15.25
C LEU A 110 7.09 -0.92 15.12
N ALA A 111 8.02 -0.21 14.49
CA ALA A 111 9.39 -0.68 14.38
C ALA A 111 10.13 -0.72 15.72
N ILE A 112 9.71 0.08 16.72
CA ILE A 112 10.30 0.10 18.05
C ILE A 112 10.14 -1.28 18.74
N PRO A 113 8.91 -1.80 18.99
CA PRO A 113 8.76 -3.09 19.66
C PRO A 113 9.14 -4.29 18.78
N ILE A 114 8.97 -4.19 17.45
CA ILE A 114 9.15 -5.36 16.56
C ILE A 114 10.61 -5.54 16.12
N LEU A 115 11.33 -4.44 15.85
CA LEU A 115 12.72 -4.45 15.43
C LEU A 115 13.71 -4.00 16.51
N GLY A 116 13.24 -3.43 17.63
CA GLY A 116 14.11 -2.91 18.69
C GLY A 116 14.80 -1.60 18.33
N GLU A 117 14.22 -0.80 17.44
CA GLU A 117 14.84 0.44 16.98
C GLU A 117 14.66 1.60 17.95
N GLU A 118 15.72 2.37 18.17
CA GLU A 118 15.67 3.61 18.94
C GLU A 118 15.27 4.81 18.07
N VAL A 119 14.17 5.46 18.43
CA VAL A 119 13.64 6.62 17.70
C VAL A 119 14.03 7.91 18.41
N ARG A 120 14.86 8.73 17.74
CA ARG A 120 15.26 10.06 18.24
C ARG A 120 14.06 11.00 18.40
N LEU A 121 14.11 11.88 19.41
CA LEU A 121 13.04 12.83 19.78
C LEU A 121 12.41 13.57 18.59
N ARG A 122 13.22 14.03 17.65
CA ARG A 122 12.73 14.80 16.50
C ARG A 122 11.90 13.97 15.51
N ARG A 123 12.10 12.65 15.45
CA ARG A 123 11.27 11.74 14.66
C ARG A 123 9.95 11.44 15.38
N TRP A 124 9.98 11.36 16.71
CA TRP A 124 8.77 11.35 17.53
C TRP A 124 7.90 12.58 17.30
N LEU A 125 8.52 13.78 17.27
CA LEU A 125 7.78 15.01 16.96
C LEU A 125 7.09 14.95 15.58
N ALA A 126 7.79 14.46 14.54
CA ALA A 126 7.19 14.30 13.21
C ALA A 126 6.04 13.28 13.19
N VAL A 127 6.16 12.18 13.94
CA VAL A 127 5.09 11.20 14.10
C VAL A 127 3.87 11.82 14.80
N LEU A 128 4.08 12.54 15.90
CA LEU A 128 3.00 13.20 16.64
C LEU A 128 2.28 14.23 15.76
N VAL A 129 3.03 15.10 15.06
CA VAL A 129 2.47 16.09 14.14
C VAL A 129 1.67 15.41 13.01
N GLY A 130 2.21 14.34 12.43
CA GLY A 130 1.51 13.58 11.40
C GLY A 130 0.23 12.90 11.91
N LEU A 131 0.24 12.35 13.13
CA LEU A 131 -0.96 11.79 13.77
C LEU A 131 -2.01 12.87 14.08
N CYS A 132 -1.60 14.08 14.47
CA CYS A 132 -2.50 15.23 14.56
C CYS A 132 -3.13 15.54 13.19
N GLY A 133 -2.37 15.43 12.09
CA GLY A 133 -2.90 15.53 10.74
C GLY A 133 -4.03 14.53 10.46
N VAL A 134 -3.89 13.29 10.92
CA VAL A 134 -4.95 12.26 10.80
C VAL A 134 -6.21 12.66 11.58
N LEU A 135 -6.07 13.20 12.79
CA LEU A 135 -7.21 13.71 13.57
C LEU A 135 -7.90 14.89 12.86
N VAL A 136 -7.14 15.74 12.18
CA VAL A 136 -7.68 16.85 11.37
C VAL A 136 -8.47 16.35 10.17
N VAL A 137 -8.06 15.24 9.54
CA VAL A 137 -8.84 14.60 8.46
C VAL A 137 -10.11 13.96 9.01
N LEU A 138 -10.01 13.24 10.14
CA LEU A 138 -11.14 12.54 10.75
C LEU A 138 -12.20 13.48 11.33
N ARG A 139 -11.83 14.72 11.67
CA ARG A 139 -12.71 15.76 12.26
C ARG A 139 -13.70 15.20 13.30
N PRO A 140 -13.20 14.55 14.37
CA PRO A 140 -14.07 13.95 15.38
C PRO A 140 -15.01 15.02 15.96
N GLY A 141 -16.32 14.80 15.83
CA GLY A 141 -17.37 15.69 16.34
C GLY A 141 -18.00 16.64 15.32
N GLN A 142 -17.44 16.79 14.11
CA GLN A 142 -18.09 17.51 13.00
C GLN A 142 -18.63 16.58 11.93
N THR A 143 -17.98 15.43 11.73
CA THR A 143 -18.40 14.37 10.81
C THR A 143 -18.70 13.09 11.58
N GLU A 144 -19.74 12.36 11.19
CA GLU A 144 -20.03 11.04 11.77
C GLU A 144 -18.91 10.06 11.41
N LEU A 145 -18.21 9.58 12.44
CA LEU A 145 -17.17 8.57 12.28
C LEU A 145 -17.82 7.20 12.03
N GLY A 146 -18.08 6.91 10.75
CA GLY A 146 -18.61 5.62 10.30
C GLY A 146 -17.55 4.51 10.15
N LEU A 147 -18.03 3.32 9.78
CA LEU A 147 -17.21 2.13 9.55
C LEU A 147 -16.13 2.32 8.47
N GLY A 148 -16.37 3.17 7.48
CA GLY A 148 -15.39 3.50 6.43
C GLY A 148 -14.10 4.11 7.00
N HIS A 149 -14.21 5.00 7.99
CA HIS A 149 -13.05 5.63 8.62
C HIS A 149 -12.25 4.62 9.45
N LEU A 150 -12.96 3.75 10.17
CA LEU A 150 -12.34 2.65 10.91
C LEU A 150 -11.63 1.69 9.97
N ALA A 151 -12.21 1.39 8.81
CA ALA A 151 -11.58 0.54 7.80
C ALA A 151 -10.34 1.21 7.18
N ALA A 152 -10.38 2.51 6.86
CA ALA A 152 -9.20 3.23 6.38
C ALA A 152 -8.05 3.22 7.42
N LEU A 153 -8.39 3.36 8.71
CA LEU A 153 -7.41 3.27 9.80
C LEU A 153 -6.88 1.84 9.98
N ALA A 154 -7.76 0.83 9.91
CA ALA A 154 -7.38 -0.58 9.97
C ALA A 154 -6.46 -0.97 8.80
N CYS A 155 -6.72 -0.44 7.60
CA CYS A 155 -5.82 -0.53 6.46
C CYS A 155 -4.46 0.10 6.76
N ALA A 156 -4.43 1.30 7.34
CA ALA A 156 -3.16 1.97 7.68
C ALA A 156 -2.34 1.17 8.71
N VAL A 157 -2.99 0.66 9.75
CA VAL A 157 -2.37 -0.13 10.83
C VAL A 157 -1.92 -1.51 10.33
N GLY A 158 -2.82 -2.26 9.70
CA GLY A 158 -2.53 -3.59 9.14
C GLY A 158 -1.45 -3.51 8.07
N GLY A 159 -1.52 -2.48 7.23
CA GLY A 159 -0.55 -2.18 6.20
C GLY A 159 0.83 -1.85 6.76
N ALA A 160 0.89 -1.02 7.80
CA ALA A 160 2.12 -0.70 8.53
C ALA A 160 2.71 -1.94 9.22
N PHE A 161 1.88 -2.77 9.86
CA PHE A 161 2.32 -3.98 10.53
C PHE A 161 2.87 -5.03 9.54
N ALA A 162 2.13 -5.33 8.47
CA ALA A 162 2.56 -6.24 7.41
C ALA A 162 3.89 -5.79 6.77
N SER A 163 4.03 -4.49 6.60
CA SER A 163 5.22 -3.79 6.14
C SER A 163 6.44 -3.96 7.07
N VAL A 164 6.25 -3.76 8.37
CA VAL A 164 7.29 -3.95 9.40
C VAL A 164 7.73 -5.41 9.47
N ILE A 165 6.81 -6.37 9.35
CA ILE A 165 7.16 -7.80 9.29
C ILE A 165 8.03 -8.10 8.06
N VAL A 166 7.67 -7.57 6.89
CA VAL A 166 8.48 -7.74 5.67
C VAL A 166 9.89 -7.22 5.86
N ARG A 167 10.05 -6.13 6.60
CA ARG A 167 11.35 -5.57 6.92
C ARG A 167 12.16 -6.49 7.84
N LYS A 168 11.50 -7.15 8.80
CA LYS A 168 12.11 -8.10 9.74
C LYS A 168 12.54 -9.40 9.09
N ILE A 169 11.60 -10.15 8.49
CA ILE A 169 11.85 -11.52 8.01
C ILE A 169 12.15 -11.61 6.52
N GLY A 170 11.80 -10.57 5.75
CA GLY A 170 11.68 -10.80 4.32
C GLY A 170 13.02 -10.96 3.59
N ARG A 171 14.16 -10.53 4.16
CA ARG A 171 15.48 -10.85 3.55
C ARG A 171 15.80 -12.35 3.61
N GLU A 172 15.19 -13.05 4.56
CA GLU A 172 15.39 -14.48 4.80
C GLU A 172 14.32 -15.33 4.09
N GLU A 173 13.19 -14.73 3.75
CA GLU A 173 12.09 -15.37 3.02
C GLU A 173 12.20 -15.20 1.50
N ARG A 174 11.74 -16.22 0.77
CA ARG A 174 11.65 -16.14 -0.68
C ARG A 174 10.55 -15.16 -1.10
N THR A 175 10.84 -14.37 -2.13
CA THR A 175 9.90 -13.36 -2.68
C THR A 175 8.54 -13.96 -3.02
N VAL A 176 8.55 -15.14 -3.65
CA VAL A 176 7.35 -15.93 -3.97
C VAL A 176 6.50 -16.20 -2.74
N VAL A 177 7.11 -16.67 -1.65
CA VAL A 177 6.39 -17.05 -0.41
C VAL A 177 5.73 -15.81 0.22
N ILE A 178 6.43 -14.68 0.25
CA ILE A 178 5.91 -13.41 0.80
C ILE A 178 4.67 -12.90 0.03
N MET A 179 4.52 -13.26 -1.25
CA MET A 179 3.38 -12.87 -2.09
C MET A 179 2.26 -13.92 -2.07
N LEU A 180 2.63 -15.18 -2.29
CA LEU A 180 1.69 -16.27 -2.51
C LEU A 180 0.82 -16.51 -1.26
N TYR A 181 1.38 -16.43 -0.06
CA TYR A 181 0.64 -16.65 1.18
C TYR A 181 -0.52 -15.64 1.36
N PRO A 182 -0.28 -14.31 1.35
CA PRO A 182 -1.35 -13.32 1.34
C PRO A 182 -2.34 -13.46 0.20
N MET A 183 -1.89 -13.79 -1.03
CA MET A 183 -2.79 -14.01 -2.16
C MET A 183 -3.72 -15.21 -1.93
N MET A 184 -3.17 -16.34 -1.51
CA MET A 184 -3.93 -17.56 -1.22
C MET A 184 -4.88 -17.36 -0.06
N ALA A 185 -4.44 -16.68 1.00
CA ALA A 185 -5.30 -16.38 2.14
C ALA A 185 -6.47 -15.47 1.74
N ASN A 186 -6.23 -14.43 0.92
CA ASN A 186 -7.32 -13.62 0.40
C ASN A 186 -8.28 -14.44 -0.47
N PHE A 187 -7.77 -15.28 -1.38
CA PHE A 187 -8.62 -16.16 -2.18
C PHE A 187 -9.48 -17.09 -1.32
N LEU A 188 -8.89 -17.76 -0.34
CA LEU A 188 -9.60 -18.71 0.54
C LEU A 188 -10.59 -18.01 1.47
N VAL A 189 -10.17 -16.93 2.14
CA VAL A 189 -11.02 -16.21 3.11
C VAL A 189 -12.16 -15.50 2.39
N MET A 190 -11.87 -14.75 1.31
CA MET A 190 -12.92 -14.06 0.55
C MET A 190 -13.81 -15.05 -0.19
N GLY A 191 -13.26 -16.15 -0.71
CA GLY A 191 -14.04 -17.21 -1.35
C GLY A 191 -14.98 -17.93 -0.38
N ALA A 192 -14.55 -18.16 0.85
CA ALA A 192 -15.41 -18.74 1.90
C ALA A 192 -16.56 -17.79 2.31
N LEU A 193 -16.31 -16.48 2.30
CA LEU A 193 -17.31 -15.47 2.62
C LEU A 193 -18.21 -15.09 1.43
N LEU A 194 -17.75 -15.33 0.20
CA LEU A 194 -18.45 -14.95 -1.03
C LEU A 194 -19.93 -15.38 -1.08
N PRO A 195 -20.33 -16.61 -0.70
CA PRO A 195 -21.73 -17.04 -0.78
C PRO A 195 -22.70 -16.17 0.03
N THR A 196 -22.21 -15.45 1.05
CA THR A 196 -23.04 -14.60 1.92
C THR A 196 -23.43 -13.26 1.28
N VAL A 197 -22.70 -12.83 0.24
CA VAL A 197 -22.81 -11.49 -0.36
C VAL A 197 -22.79 -11.51 -1.88
N TYR A 198 -22.81 -12.70 -2.48
CA TYR A 198 -22.64 -12.86 -3.92
C TYR A 198 -23.81 -12.27 -4.70
N VAL A 199 -23.49 -11.39 -5.64
CA VAL A 199 -24.42 -10.87 -6.65
C VAL A 199 -23.87 -11.20 -8.03
N PRO A 200 -24.68 -11.76 -8.96
CA PRO A 200 -24.25 -12.04 -10.32
C PRO A 200 -23.65 -10.81 -11.00
N MET A 201 -22.43 -10.94 -11.50
CA MET A 201 -21.70 -9.86 -12.12
C MET A 201 -21.76 -9.99 -13.65
N PRO A 202 -22.22 -8.97 -14.39
CA PRO A 202 -22.18 -8.97 -15.85
C PRO A 202 -20.73 -8.97 -16.35
N ILE A 203 -20.56 -9.33 -17.63
CA ILE A 203 -19.23 -9.44 -18.24
C ILE A 203 -18.47 -8.11 -18.25
N GLU A 204 -19.19 -6.99 -18.29
CA GLU A 204 -18.64 -5.63 -18.27
C GLU A 204 -17.94 -5.35 -16.94
N ASP A 205 -18.61 -5.66 -15.82
CA ASP A 205 -18.05 -5.47 -14.47
C ASP A 205 -16.90 -6.44 -14.19
N LEU A 206 -16.98 -7.69 -14.70
CA LEU A 206 -15.84 -8.61 -14.67
C LEU A 206 -14.66 -8.07 -15.49
N GLY A 207 -14.93 -7.42 -16.62
CA GLY A 207 -13.94 -6.72 -17.43
C GLY A 207 -13.27 -5.58 -16.66
N LEU A 208 -14.05 -4.81 -15.89
CA LEU A 208 -13.52 -3.77 -14.99
C LEU A 208 -12.61 -4.36 -13.90
N ILE A 209 -12.98 -5.49 -13.28
CA ILE A 209 -12.10 -6.18 -12.31
C ILE A 209 -10.83 -6.72 -13.00
N ALA A 210 -10.91 -7.19 -14.23
CA ALA A 210 -9.73 -7.59 -14.99
C ALA A 210 -8.79 -6.41 -15.23
N ILE A 211 -9.33 -5.22 -15.53
CA ILE A 211 -8.56 -3.98 -15.64
C ILE A 211 -7.88 -3.63 -14.32
N VAL A 212 -8.57 -3.78 -13.17
CA VAL A 212 -7.99 -3.61 -11.83
C VAL A 212 -6.77 -4.52 -11.65
N ALA A 213 -6.90 -5.82 -11.93
CA ALA A 213 -5.80 -6.78 -11.82
C ALA A 213 -4.59 -6.41 -12.72
N VAL A 214 -4.86 -6.01 -13.96
CA VAL A 214 -3.85 -5.59 -14.93
C VAL A 214 -3.16 -4.29 -14.48
N PHE A 215 -3.91 -3.30 -14.00
CA PHE A 215 -3.38 -2.03 -13.51
C PHE A 215 -2.51 -2.23 -12.28
N ALA A 216 -2.93 -3.04 -11.32
CA ALA A 216 -2.12 -3.36 -10.15
C ALA A 216 -0.78 -4.00 -10.56
N TRP A 217 -0.80 -4.92 -11.53
CA TRP A 217 0.41 -5.57 -12.04
C TRP A 217 1.33 -4.59 -12.78
N ILE A 218 0.79 -3.79 -13.72
CA ILE A 218 1.55 -2.79 -14.48
C ILE A 218 2.14 -1.74 -13.54
N ALA A 219 1.34 -1.16 -12.64
CA ALA A 219 1.79 -0.18 -11.65
C ALA A 219 2.90 -0.75 -10.77
N GLY A 220 2.76 -2.01 -10.32
CA GLY A 220 3.81 -2.73 -9.60
C GLY A 220 5.13 -2.81 -10.37
N ARG A 221 5.08 -3.09 -11.68
CA ARG A 221 6.28 -3.13 -12.55
C ARG A 221 6.93 -1.76 -12.70
N PHE A 222 6.14 -0.70 -12.89
CA PHE A 222 6.65 0.68 -12.94
C PHE A 222 7.30 1.09 -11.61
N LEU A 223 6.67 0.74 -10.48
CA LEU A 223 7.18 1.05 -9.16
C LEU A 223 8.50 0.33 -8.88
N ILE A 224 8.63 -0.94 -9.29
CA ILE A 224 9.91 -1.68 -9.23
C ILE A 224 10.97 -1.00 -10.08
N GLY A 225 10.62 -0.61 -11.31
CA GLY A 225 11.51 0.13 -12.19
C GLY A 225 11.97 1.47 -11.59
N ALA A 226 11.06 2.18 -10.91
CA ALA A 226 11.33 3.44 -10.24
C ALA A 226 12.42 3.29 -9.17
N TYR A 227 12.25 2.32 -8.28
CA TYR A 227 13.20 2.05 -7.21
C TYR A 227 14.50 1.42 -7.68
N ASN A 228 14.51 0.69 -8.81
CA ASN A 228 15.75 0.19 -9.39
C ASN A 228 16.57 1.28 -10.11
N THR A 229 15.92 2.38 -10.51
CA THR A 229 16.57 3.43 -11.31
C THR A 229 16.95 4.66 -10.48
N GLY A 230 16.07 5.08 -9.57
CA GLY A 230 16.23 6.30 -8.79
C GLY A 230 16.50 6.01 -7.32
N GLU A 231 17.17 6.97 -6.67
CA GLU A 231 17.39 6.90 -5.24
C GLU A 231 16.08 6.80 -4.48
N ALA A 232 16.16 5.98 -3.44
CA ALA A 232 15.08 5.68 -2.58
C ALA A 232 14.34 6.95 -2.09
N VAL A 233 15.09 7.94 -1.65
CA VAL A 233 14.62 9.18 -1.01
C VAL A 233 13.79 10.04 -1.96
N ILE A 234 14.00 9.89 -3.26
CA ILE A 234 13.30 10.66 -4.30
C ILE A 234 12.03 9.95 -4.76
N VAL A 235 12.06 8.61 -4.83
CA VAL A 235 10.93 7.80 -5.27
C VAL A 235 9.82 7.75 -4.22
N ALA A 236 10.15 7.61 -2.93
CA ALA A 236 9.15 7.42 -1.89
C ALA A 236 8.13 8.58 -1.75
N PRO A 237 8.54 9.87 -1.77
CA PRO A 237 7.59 10.98 -1.71
C PRO A 237 6.60 11.02 -2.88
N MET A 238 6.90 10.37 -4.02
CA MET A 238 5.98 10.33 -5.15
C MET A 238 4.68 9.60 -4.82
N GLN A 239 4.65 8.77 -3.77
CA GLN A 239 3.42 8.15 -3.28
C GLN A 239 2.37 9.20 -2.86
N TYR A 240 2.79 10.34 -2.31
CA TYR A 240 1.88 11.41 -1.91
C TYR A 240 1.12 12.03 -3.09
N SER A 241 1.61 11.86 -4.32
CA SER A 241 0.89 12.29 -5.53
C SER A 241 -0.48 11.63 -5.68
N GLN A 242 -0.73 10.47 -5.05
CA GLN A 242 -2.05 9.85 -5.11
C GLN A 242 -3.15 10.71 -4.48
N ILE A 243 -2.84 11.61 -3.53
CA ILE A 243 -3.84 12.57 -3.02
C ILE A 243 -4.24 13.57 -4.11
N LEU A 244 -3.28 14.00 -4.95
CA LEU A 244 -3.57 14.87 -6.09
C LEU A 244 -4.43 14.14 -7.11
N TRP A 245 -4.05 12.90 -7.47
CA TRP A 245 -4.85 12.06 -8.36
C TRP A 245 -6.26 11.80 -7.81
N ALA A 246 -6.37 11.50 -6.52
CA ALA A 246 -7.64 11.28 -5.84
C ALA A 246 -8.54 12.53 -5.83
N THR A 247 -7.94 13.71 -5.70
CA THR A 247 -8.67 14.98 -5.79
C THR A 247 -9.21 15.20 -7.20
N VAL A 248 -8.36 15.00 -8.22
CA VAL A 248 -8.75 15.14 -9.63
C VAL A 248 -9.84 14.12 -9.99
N TYR A 249 -9.66 12.85 -9.63
CA TYR A 249 -10.62 11.80 -9.94
C TYR A 249 -11.89 11.89 -9.12
N GLY A 250 -11.80 12.29 -7.85
CA GLY A 250 -12.96 12.59 -7.00
C GLY A 250 -13.86 13.66 -7.63
N ALA A 251 -13.26 14.78 -8.03
CA ALA A 251 -13.97 15.87 -8.68
C ALA A 251 -14.55 15.48 -10.06
N LEU A 252 -13.79 14.75 -10.89
CA LEU A 252 -14.22 14.41 -12.25
C LEU A 252 -15.29 13.32 -12.33
N PHE A 253 -15.21 12.29 -11.47
CA PHE A 253 -16.05 11.09 -11.58
C PHE A 253 -17.13 10.99 -10.51
N PHE A 254 -16.97 11.66 -9.36
CA PHE A 254 -17.85 11.50 -8.20
C PHE A 254 -18.40 12.83 -7.65
N ASP A 255 -18.07 13.96 -8.28
CA ASP A 255 -18.38 15.32 -7.77
C ASP A 255 -17.89 15.53 -6.31
N GLU A 256 -16.80 14.86 -5.96
CA GLU A 256 -16.22 14.86 -4.62
C GLU A 256 -15.04 15.83 -4.54
N TRP A 257 -15.26 16.98 -3.92
CA TRP A 257 -14.20 17.91 -3.58
C TRP A 257 -13.68 17.66 -2.17
N PRO A 258 -12.34 17.61 -1.96
CA PRO A 258 -11.79 17.50 -0.62
C PRO A 258 -12.16 18.74 0.18
N ASP A 259 -12.74 18.52 1.35
CA ASP A 259 -13.04 19.59 2.28
C ASP A 259 -11.75 20.22 2.82
N PHE A 260 -11.88 21.42 3.41
CA PHE A 260 -10.74 22.14 3.98
C PHE A 260 -9.96 21.31 5.02
N GLY A 261 -10.64 20.41 5.72
CA GLY A 261 -10.04 19.52 6.72
C GLY A 261 -9.15 18.47 6.09
N THR A 262 -9.66 17.79 5.08
CA THR A 262 -8.89 16.81 4.31
C THR A 262 -7.68 17.47 3.68
N LEU A 263 -7.80 18.70 3.15
CA LEU A 263 -6.67 19.43 2.58
C LEU A 263 -5.60 19.77 3.63
N VAL A 264 -5.98 20.39 4.75
CA VAL A 264 -5.05 20.77 5.83
C VAL A 264 -4.42 19.53 6.46
N GLY A 265 -5.24 18.53 6.81
CA GLY A 265 -4.77 17.27 7.39
C GLY A 265 -3.82 16.53 6.46
N SER A 266 -4.16 16.42 5.17
CA SER A 266 -3.29 15.84 4.15
C SER A 266 -1.97 16.59 4.03
N ALA A 267 -1.99 17.93 4.01
CA ALA A 267 -0.77 18.75 3.96
C ALA A 267 0.14 18.47 5.18
N ILE A 268 -0.43 18.36 6.38
CA ILE A 268 0.31 18.03 7.61
C ILE A 268 0.93 16.63 7.53
N ILE A 269 0.16 15.63 7.07
CA ILE A 269 0.63 14.24 6.94
C ILE A 269 1.77 14.16 5.91
N ILE A 270 1.59 14.77 4.73
CA ILE A 270 2.60 14.80 3.66
C ILE A 270 3.87 15.48 4.17
N ALA A 271 3.77 16.65 4.79
CA ALA A 271 4.93 17.38 5.31
C ALA A 271 5.68 16.57 6.36
N SER A 272 4.97 15.91 7.27
CA SER A 272 5.54 15.07 8.32
C SER A 272 6.24 13.83 7.75
N GLY A 273 5.59 13.15 6.79
CA GLY A 273 6.16 11.98 6.13
C GLY A 273 7.36 12.32 5.25
N MET A 274 7.31 13.43 4.50
CA MET A 274 8.44 13.94 3.74
C MET A 274 9.62 14.32 4.66
N TYR A 275 9.35 14.97 5.79
CA TYR A 275 10.40 15.33 6.77
C TYR A 275 11.13 14.09 7.29
N ILE A 276 10.41 13.00 7.59
CA ILE A 276 11.01 11.74 8.04
C ILE A 276 11.91 11.16 6.94
N VAL A 277 11.40 11.07 5.71
CA VAL A 277 12.13 10.49 4.56
C VAL A 277 13.38 11.29 4.19
N LEU A 278 13.28 12.62 4.10
CA LEU A 278 14.38 13.50 3.71
C LEU A 278 15.49 13.58 4.76
N ARG A 279 15.16 13.31 6.03
CA ARG A 279 16.14 13.38 7.10
C ARG A 279 16.84 12.06 7.35
N GLU A 280 16.15 10.94 7.14
CA GLU A 280 16.76 9.60 7.20
C GLU A 280 17.92 9.47 6.20
N SER A 281 17.84 10.15 5.04
CA SER A 281 18.92 10.15 4.05
C SER A 281 20.17 10.94 4.43
N ARG A 282 20.01 11.96 5.28
CA ARG A 282 21.12 12.83 5.74
C ARG A 282 21.86 12.26 6.96
N SER A 283 21.30 11.24 7.62
CA SER A 283 21.91 10.58 8.78
C SER A 283 22.69 9.35 8.32
N THR A 284 24.01 9.48 8.19
CA THR A 284 24.96 8.38 7.88
C THR A 284 25.10 7.32 8.98
N THR A 285 24.36 7.41 10.08
CA THR A 285 24.37 6.42 11.16
C THR A 285 23.39 5.29 10.86
N SER A 286 23.95 4.10 10.66
CA SER A 286 23.33 2.78 10.54
C SER A 286 22.03 2.61 11.34
N GLY A 287 20.91 2.52 10.60
CA GLY A 287 19.58 2.28 11.15
C GLY A 287 18.57 2.96 10.26
N THR A 288 18.30 2.37 9.08
CA THR A 288 17.40 2.89 8.03
C THR A 288 15.96 2.39 8.25
N PRO A 289 15.10 3.15 8.96
CA PRO A 289 13.88 2.63 9.55
C PRO A 289 12.63 2.73 8.65
N VAL A 290 12.57 3.64 7.68
CA VAL A 290 11.36 3.89 6.88
C VAL A 290 11.61 3.73 5.38
N LEU A 291 12.84 3.93 4.91
CA LEU A 291 13.17 3.79 3.49
C LEU A 291 13.15 2.33 2.99
N ASN A 292 13.00 1.32 3.85
CA ASN A 292 12.92 -0.09 3.42
C ASN A 292 11.49 -0.65 3.36
N THR A 293 10.49 0.17 3.68
CA THR A 293 9.11 -0.28 3.90
C THR A 293 8.23 -0.05 2.67
N ARG A 294 8.75 -0.41 1.50
CA ARG A 294 8.33 0.19 0.23
C ARG A 294 7.53 -0.73 -0.65
N SER A 295 6.24 -0.72 -0.41
CA SER A 295 5.16 -0.80 -1.39
C SER A 295 3.87 -0.45 -0.65
N ARG A 296 2.88 0.06 -1.37
CA ARG A 296 1.50 0.09 -0.84
C ARG A 296 1.18 -1.32 -0.30
N PRO A 297 0.56 -1.48 0.87
CA PRO A 297 0.20 -2.79 1.41
C PRO A 297 -0.97 -3.47 0.66
N GLU A 298 -1.42 -2.87 -0.44
CA GLU A 298 -2.62 -3.23 -1.17
C GLU A 298 -2.34 -4.27 -2.25
N THR A 299 -3.06 -5.38 -2.14
CA THR A 299 -3.12 -6.54 -3.05
C THR A 299 -1.78 -7.30 -3.14
N GLY A 300 -1.77 -8.57 -2.72
CA GLY A 300 -0.59 -9.45 -2.76
C GLY A 300 0.04 -9.70 -4.15
N THR A 301 -0.31 -8.89 -5.14
CA THR A 301 0.00 -8.96 -6.56
C THR A 301 1.18 -8.05 -6.97
N SER A 302 1.53 -7.05 -6.15
CA SER A 302 2.65 -6.15 -6.46
C SER A 302 3.99 -6.74 -6.00
N PRO A 303 4.99 -6.88 -6.89
CA PRO A 303 6.21 -7.55 -6.50
C PRO A 303 7.06 -6.71 -5.53
N ARG A 304 7.84 -7.41 -4.71
CA ARG A 304 8.70 -6.82 -3.70
C ARG A 304 9.92 -6.21 -4.38
N ILE A 305 10.06 -4.90 -4.23
CA ILE A 305 11.18 -4.13 -4.80
C ILE A 305 12.54 -4.59 -4.25
N GLY A 306 12.60 -4.99 -2.98
CA GLY A 306 13.85 -5.38 -2.31
C GLY A 306 14.56 -6.60 -2.93
N SER A 307 13.86 -7.43 -3.69
CA SER A 307 14.42 -8.61 -4.36
C SER A 307 15.20 -8.26 -5.64
N PHE A 308 15.03 -7.04 -6.16
CA PHE A 308 15.66 -6.58 -7.40
C PHE A 308 16.84 -5.62 -7.16
N MET A 309 17.03 -5.14 -5.93
CA MET A 309 18.20 -4.34 -5.57
C MET A 309 19.38 -5.28 -5.27
N LYS A 310 20.26 -5.50 -6.26
CA LYS A 310 21.62 -5.95 -5.97
C LYS A 310 22.26 -4.92 -5.03
N PRO A 311 22.87 -5.33 -3.91
CA PRO A 311 23.63 -4.38 -3.10
C PRO A 311 24.72 -3.79 -3.99
N PHE A 312 24.74 -2.46 -4.10
CA PHE A 312 25.91 -1.73 -4.58
C PHE A 312 27.04 -1.98 -3.56
N GLN A 313 27.72 -3.12 -3.68
CA GLN A 313 29.04 -3.28 -3.10
C GLN A 313 30.01 -2.68 -4.11
N PRO A 314 30.74 -1.60 -3.79
CA PRO A 314 31.93 -1.27 -4.57
C PRO A 314 32.88 -2.47 -4.42
N LYS A 315 33.14 -3.17 -5.53
CA LYS A 315 34.25 -4.12 -5.59
C LYS A 315 35.52 -3.32 -5.25
N LYS A 316 36.18 -3.70 -4.16
CA LYS A 316 37.59 -3.39 -3.96
C LYS A 316 38.42 -4.28 -4.88
#